data_AF-A0A9P9D4R1-F1
#
_entry.id   AF-A0A9P9D4R1-F1
#
_cell.length_a   1.000
_cell.length_b   1.000
_cell.length_c   1.000
_cell.angle_alpha   90.00
_cell.angle_beta   90.00
_cell.angle_gamma   90.00
#
_symmetry.space_group_name_H-M   'P 1'
#
loop_
_entity.id
_entity.type
_entity.pdbx_description
1 polymer ?
#
loop_
_entity_poly.entity_id
_entity_poly.type
_entity_poly.pdbx_seq_one_letter_code
_entity_poly.pdbx_strand_id
1 'polypeptide(L)'
;MAGWTDFRQIAKMHEKYGPVVRFNPNEIHFNDLDFIDTLYPGASGRKTNRPLMVGKRGGTLDSMTGTYDYDPYRRRSGALNPFFSVASVWKLEPTIREHTNKVLSRMERASITGEPVEMNLMFKAYASDTIVQYAF
;
A
#
# COMPACT_ATOMS: atom_id res chain seq x y z
N MET A 1 3.75 21.36 -15.89
CA MET A 1 4.41 21.47 -14.57
C MET A 1 3.99 20.26 -13.74
N ALA A 2 4.85 19.24 -13.66
CA ALA A 2 4.60 18.04 -12.86
C ALA A 2 4.94 18.35 -11.40
N GLY A 3 3.96 18.85 -10.65
CA GLY A 3 4.10 19.20 -9.24
C GLY A 3 4.19 17.94 -8.38
N TRP A 4 5.34 17.70 -7.79
CA TRP A 4 5.45 16.81 -6.65
C TRP A 4 4.69 17.47 -5.50
N THR A 5 3.59 16.85 -5.08
CA THR A 5 2.84 17.31 -3.92
C THR A 5 3.65 17.00 -2.66
N ASP A 6 4.27 18.03 -2.06
CA ASP A 6 4.95 17.89 -0.77
C ASP A 6 3.90 17.73 0.34
N PHE A 7 3.81 16.53 0.91
CA PHE A 7 2.92 16.22 2.03
C PHE A 7 3.18 17.11 3.25
N ARG A 8 4.41 17.61 3.42
CA ARG A 8 4.73 18.56 4.51
C ARG A 8 4.09 19.92 4.27
N GLN A 9 3.98 20.34 3.01
CA GLN A 9 3.30 21.58 2.67
C GLN A 9 1.80 21.46 2.88
N ILE A 10 1.19 20.32 2.53
CA ILE A 10 -0.23 20.05 2.82
C ILE A 10 -0.48 20.09 4.33
N ALA A 11 0.40 19.50 5.15
CA ALA A 11 0.27 19.54 6.60
C ALA A 11 0.22 20.99 7.13
N LYS A 12 1.14 21.85 6.68
CA LYS A 12 1.13 23.29 7.02
C LYS A 12 -0.13 24.00 6.54
N MET A 13 -0.70 23.59 5.40
CA MET A 13 -1.97 24.15 4.93
C MET A 13 -3.12 23.77 5.85
N HIS A 14 -3.16 22.54 6.37
CA HIS A 14 -4.17 22.14 7.35
C HIS A 14 -4.07 22.94 8.65
N GLU A 15 -2.85 23.21 9.12
CA GLU A 15 -2.64 24.09 10.29
C GLU A 15 -3.21 25.49 10.08
N LYS A 16 -3.09 26.05 8.86
CA LYS A 16 -3.49 27.42 8.55
C LYS A 16 -4.96 27.57 8.13
N TYR A 17 -5.46 26.63 7.34
CA TYR A 17 -6.75 26.74 6.64
C TYR A 17 -7.80 25.75 7.15
N GLY A 18 -7.42 24.83 8.04
CA GLY A 18 -8.33 23.87 8.66
C GLY A 18 -8.38 22.51 7.95
N PRO A 19 -9.36 21.66 8.28
CA PRO A 19 -9.37 20.24 7.95
C PRO A 19 -9.59 19.92 6.47
N VAL A 20 -10.03 20.88 5.64
CA VAL A 20 -10.28 20.66 4.21
C VAL A 20 -9.52 21.71 3.41
N VAL A 21 -8.54 21.28 2.62
CA VAL A 21 -7.67 22.18 1.87
C VAL A 21 -7.61 21.80 0.40
N ARG A 22 -7.80 22.78 -0.48
CA ARG A 22 -7.55 22.63 -1.91
C ARG A 22 -6.11 22.99 -2.20
N PHE A 23 -5.28 22.00 -2.55
CA PHE A 23 -3.85 22.23 -2.83
C PHE A 23 -3.53 22.27 -4.33
N ASN A 24 -4.42 21.76 -5.18
CA ASN A 24 -4.38 21.89 -6.64
C ASN A 24 -5.80 22.19 -7.17
N PRO A 25 -5.96 22.71 -8.42
CA PRO A 25 -7.27 23.07 -8.95
C PRO A 25 -8.31 21.94 -8.83
N ASN A 26 -7.90 20.70 -9.11
CA ASN A 26 -8.76 19.52 -9.12
C ASN A 26 -8.51 18.55 -7.95
N GLU A 27 -7.74 18.96 -6.94
CA GLU A 27 -7.39 18.07 -5.82
C GLU A 27 -7.64 18.77 -4.48
N ILE A 28 -8.37 18.08 -3.61
CA ILE A 28 -8.72 18.51 -2.26
C ILE A 28 -8.18 17.45 -1.31
N HIS A 29 -7.50 17.89 -0.26
CA HIS A 29 -7.02 17.04 0.81
C HIS A 29 -7.91 17.23 2.05
N PHE A 30 -8.27 16.11 2.68
CA PHE A 30 -9.13 16.05 3.85
C PHE A 30 -8.30 15.50 5.01
N ASN A 31 -8.32 16.22 6.13
CA ASN A 31 -7.74 15.81 7.40
C ASN A 31 -8.84 15.84 8.46
N ASP A 32 -9.88 15.03 8.23
CA ASP A 32 -11.10 14.95 9.02
C ASP A 32 -11.68 13.54 8.93
N LEU A 33 -11.99 12.94 10.07
CA LEU A 33 -12.52 11.59 10.16
C LEU A 33 -13.98 11.52 9.66
N ASP A 34 -14.73 12.61 9.78
CA ASP A 34 -16.15 12.66 9.39
C ASP A 34 -16.34 12.46 7.87
N PHE A 35 -15.28 12.67 7.08
CA PHE A 35 -15.29 12.50 5.64
C PHE A 35 -14.89 11.09 5.17
N ILE A 36 -14.47 10.18 6.06
CA ILE A 36 -14.01 8.83 5.65
C ILE A 36 -15.08 8.10 4.85
N ASP A 37 -16.31 8.00 5.36
CA ASP A 37 -17.41 7.29 4.69
C ASP A 37 -17.89 8.00 3.42
N THR A 38 -17.72 9.33 3.37
CA THR A 38 -18.04 10.12 2.18
C THR A 38 -17.03 9.86 1.07
N LEU A 39 -15.74 9.83 1.38
CA LEU A 39 -14.66 9.68 0.40
C LEU A 39 -14.48 8.23 -0.04
N TYR A 40 -14.47 7.31 0.92
CA TYR A 40 -14.26 5.90 0.68
C TYR A 40 -15.61 5.18 0.58
N PRO A 41 -15.96 4.65 -0.62
CA PRO A 41 -17.28 4.07 -0.86
C PRO A 41 -17.61 2.78 -0.08
N GLY A 42 -16.69 2.31 0.77
CA GLY A 42 -16.88 1.28 1.81
C GLY A 42 -17.95 0.22 1.52
N ALA A 43 -18.83 0.02 2.50
CA ALA A 43 -20.01 -0.85 2.39
C ALA A 43 -21.17 -0.21 1.61
N SER A 44 -21.06 1.07 1.24
CA SER A 44 -22.13 1.82 0.57
C SER A 44 -22.34 1.37 -0.88
N GLY A 45 -21.40 0.61 -1.45
CA GLY A 45 -21.47 0.09 -2.82
C GLY A 45 -21.34 1.15 -3.91
N ARG A 46 -20.96 2.39 -3.54
CA ARG A 46 -20.86 3.52 -4.47
C ARG A 46 -19.72 3.30 -5.47
N LYS A 47 -20.08 3.15 -6.75
CA LYS A 47 -19.09 3.05 -7.83
C LYS A 47 -18.31 4.35 -7.92
N THR A 48 -16.98 4.26 -7.80
CA THR A 48 -16.09 5.42 -7.83
C THR A 48 -14.89 5.11 -8.71
N ASN A 49 -14.69 5.90 -9.76
CA ASN A 49 -13.50 5.82 -10.59
C ASN A 49 -12.34 6.52 -9.89
N ARG A 50 -11.13 5.98 -10.04
CA ARG A 50 -9.91 6.62 -9.52
C ARG A 50 -9.56 7.83 -10.40
N PRO A 51 -8.78 8.82 -9.95
CA PRO A 51 -8.29 9.86 -10.88
C PRO A 51 -7.34 9.26 -11.93
N LEU A 52 -7.50 9.63 -13.22
CA LEU A 52 -6.72 9.05 -14.34
C LEU A 52 -5.21 9.20 -14.14
N MET A 53 -4.79 10.35 -13.61
CA MET A 53 -3.38 10.61 -13.34
C MET A 53 -2.80 9.65 -12.29
N VAL A 54 -3.60 9.17 -11.34
CA VAL A 54 -3.15 8.19 -10.34
C VAL A 54 -2.88 6.83 -11.00
N GLY A 55 -3.77 6.38 -11.88
CA GLY A 55 -3.58 5.11 -12.61
C GLY A 55 -2.39 5.13 -13.58
N LYS A 56 -2.09 6.29 -14.19
CA LYS A 56 -0.96 6.46 -15.12
C LYS A 56 0.41 6.55 -14.43
N ARG A 57 0.46 6.96 -13.15
CA ARG A 57 1.73 7.20 -12.43
C ARG A 57 2.61 5.96 -12.32
N GLY A 58 2.02 4.77 -12.25
CA GLY A 58 2.75 3.52 -12.03
C GLY A 58 3.30 2.85 -13.29
N GLY A 59 3.08 3.40 -14.50
CA GLY A 59 3.49 2.77 -15.76
C GLY A 59 2.79 1.44 -16.08
N THR A 60 1.87 1.01 -15.21
CA THR A 60 1.19 -0.29 -15.24
C THR A 60 -0.29 -0.07 -15.51
N LEU A 61 -0.56 0.58 -16.65
CA LEU A 61 -1.91 0.75 -17.18
C LEU A 61 -2.62 -0.60 -17.16
N ASP A 62 -3.88 -0.59 -16.74
CA ASP A 62 -4.70 -1.80 -16.61
C ASP A 62 -4.27 -2.85 -15.56
N SER A 63 -3.22 -2.62 -14.79
CA SER A 63 -2.96 -3.45 -13.61
C SER A 63 -3.98 -3.20 -12.49
N MET A 64 -4.00 -4.06 -11.47
CA MET A 64 -4.82 -3.88 -10.27
C MET A 64 -4.74 -2.49 -9.64
N THR A 65 -3.56 -1.87 -9.66
CA THR A 65 -3.32 -0.53 -9.09
C THR A 65 -3.46 0.59 -10.12
N GLY A 66 -3.34 0.25 -11.41
CA GLY A 66 -3.41 1.20 -12.53
C GLY A 66 -4.79 1.35 -13.18
N THR A 67 -5.75 0.45 -12.91
CA THR A 67 -7.10 0.54 -13.47
C THR A 67 -7.85 1.78 -13.00
N TYR A 68 -8.28 2.61 -13.94
CA TYR A 68 -9.08 3.81 -13.68
C TYR A 68 -10.55 3.50 -13.37
N ASP A 69 -11.17 2.68 -14.23
CA ASP A 69 -12.60 2.38 -14.18
C ASP A 69 -12.94 1.37 -13.08
N TYR A 70 -14.04 1.66 -12.37
CA TYR A 70 -14.50 0.84 -11.26
C TYR A 70 -14.83 -0.61 -11.68
N ASP A 71 -15.58 -0.82 -12.76
CA ASP A 71 -16.08 -2.15 -13.11
C ASP A 71 -14.95 -3.13 -13.52
N PRO A 72 -13.97 -2.73 -14.35
CA PRO A 72 -12.79 -3.54 -14.62
C PRO A 72 -11.95 -3.78 -13.35
N TYR A 73 -11.78 -2.77 -12.49
CA TYR A 73 -11.07 -2.93 -11.22
C TYR A 73 -11.76 -3.97 -10.33
N ARG A 74 -13.08 -3.87 -10.17
CA ARG A 74 -13.88 -4.79 -9.35
C ARG A 74 -13.78 -6.23 -9.85
N ARG A 75 -13.83 -6.44 -11.18
CA ARG A 75 -13.66 -7.78 -11.77
C ARG A 75 -12.28 -8.35 -11.48
N ARG A 76 -11.22 -7.55 -11.71
CA ARG A 76 -9.82 -7.96 -11.46
C ARG A 76 -9.59 -8.26 -9.97
N SER A 77 -10.07 -7.39 -9.07
CA SER A 77 -9.99 -7.59 -7.62
C SER A 77 -10.73 -8.85 -7.17
N GLY A 78 -11.94 -9.08 -7.72
CA GLY A 78 -12.74 -10.27 -7.39
C GLY A 78 -12.01 -11.58 -7.68
N ALA A 79 -11.21 -11.64 -8.75
CA ALA A 79 -10.41 -12.81 -9.08
C ALA A 79 -9.26 -13.06 -8.09
N LEU A 80 -8.76 -12.01 -7.43
CA LEU A 80 -7.65 -12.09 -6.46
C LEU A 80 -8.12 -12.33 -5.02
N ASN A 81 -9.34 -11.94 -4.67
CA ASN A 81 -9.88 -12.05 -3.31
C ASN A 81 -9.71 -13.45 -2.67
N PRO A 82 -9.89 -14.59 -3.38
CA PRO A 82 -9.70 -15.91 -2.79
C PRO A 82 -8.28 -16.19 -2.28
N PHE A 83 -7.27 -15.60 -2.93
CA PHE A 83 -5.89 -15.69 -2.45
C PHE A 83 -5.78 -15.00 -1.09
N PHE A 84 -6.42 -13.85 -0.89
CA PHE A 84 -6.37 -13.12 0.39
C PHE A 84 -7.45 -13.52 1.41
N SER A 85 -8.04 -14.71 1.27
CA SER A 85 -8.95 -15.23 2.30
C SER A 85 -8.20 -15.55 3.59
N VAL A 86 -8.90 -15.54 4.73
CA VAL A 86 -8.32 -15.95 6.03
C VAL A 86 -7.67 -17.33 5.88
N ALA A 87 -8.37 -18.32 5.34
CA ALA A 87 -7.83 -19.67 5.17
C ALA A 87 -6.54 -19.69 4.32
N SER A 88 -6.49 -18.92 3.24
CA SER A 88 -5.30 -18.83 2.37
C SER A 88 -4.12 -18.15 3.08
N VAL A 89 -4.38 -17.09 3.86
CA VAL A 89 -3.35 -16.42 4.67
C VAL A 89 -2.81 -17.35 5.76
N TRP A 90 -3.68 -18.14 6.39
CA TRP A 90 -3.24 -19.11 7.41
C TRP A 90 -2.31 -20.18 6.85
N LYS A 91 -2.48 -20.58 5.58
CA LYS A 91 -1.56 -21.51 4.91
C LYS A 91 -0.14 -20.96 4.74
N LEU A 92 0.05 -19.64 4.84
CA LEU A 92 1.37 -19.01 4.75
C LEU A 92 2.16 -19.05 6.05
N GLU A 93 1.53 -19.41 7.17
CA GLU A 93 2.17 -19.39 8.48
C GLU A 93 3.50 -20.16 8.52
N PRO A 94 3.64 -21.36 7.91
CA PRO A 94 4.91 -22.07 7.91
C PRO A 94 6.01 -21.34 7.13
N THR A 95 5.67 -20.73 5.99
CA THR A 95 6.59 -19.93 5.17
C THR A 95 7.07 -18.69 5.91
N ILE A 96 6.14 -17.96 6.54
CA ILE A 96 6.45 -16.79 7.35
C ILE A 96 7.39 -17.17 8.50
N ARG A 97 7.12 -18.28 9.18
CA ARG A 97 7.95 -18.82 10.26
C ARG A 97 9.35 -19.18 9.76
N GLU A 98 9.46 -19.83 8.61
CA GLU A 98 10.75 -20.17 8.00
C GLU A 98 11.59 -18.91 7.72
N HIS A 99 11.02 -17.92 7.04
CA HIS A 99 11.72 -16.66 6.75
C HIS A 99 12.08 -15.88 8.01
N THR A 100 11.20 -15.90 9.02
CA THR A 100 11.45 -15.28 10.32
C THR A 100 12.66 -15.91 11.00
N ASN A 101 12.71 -17.25 11.04
CA ASN A 101 13.84 -17.97 11.62
C ASN A 101 15.15 -17.64 10.89
N LYS A 102 15.14 -17.55 9.55
CA LYS A 102 16.34 -17.14 8.76
C LYS A 102 16.84 -15.76 9.16
N VAL A 103 15.93 -14.80 9.33
CA VAL A 103 16.26 -13.44 9.78
C VAL A 103 16.84 -13.46 11.20
N LEU A 104 16.17 -14.14 12.14
CA LEU A 104 16.61 -14.23 13.52
C LEU A 104 18.01 -14.87 13.65
N SER A 105 18.27 -15.97 12.93
CA SER A 105 19.59 -16.61 12.93
C SER A 105 20.69 -15.70 12.37
N ARG A 106 20.39 -14.81 11.41
CA ARG A 106 21.35 -13.82 10.91
C ARG A 106 21.63 -12.74 11.95
N MET A 107 20.59 -12.25 12.63
CA MET A 107 20.73 -11.27 13.71
C MET A 107 21.51 -11.84 14.90
N GLU A 108 21.24 -13.08 15.29
CA GLU A 108 21.97 -13.78 16.34
C GLU A 108 23.45 -13.91 16.00
N ARG A 109 23.78 -14.34 14.77
CA ARG A 109 25.16 -14.42 14.30
C ARG A 109 25.86 -13.06 14.35
N ALA A 110 25.20 -12.02 13.85
CA ALA A 110 25.74 -10.65 13.87
C ALA A 110 25.96 -10.14 15.30
N SER A 111 25.09 -10.51 16.25
CA SER A 111 25.27 -10.19 17.66
C SER A 111 26.52 -10.84 18.27
N ILE A 112 26.93 -12.02 17.76
CA ILE A 112 28.12 -12.73 18.22
C ILE A 112 29.38 -12.18 17.53
N THR A 113 29.32 -11.90 16.23
CA THR A 113 30.46 -11.43 15.44
C THR A 113 30.75 -9.94 15.61
N GLY A 114 29.76 -9.16 16.08
CA GLY A 114 29.83 -7.70 16.15
C GLY A 114 29.66 -7.02 14.78
N GLU A 115 29.28 -7.77 13.75
CA GLU A 115 29.07 -7.22 12.41
C GLU A 115 27.76 -6.39 12.35
N PRO A 116 27.77 -5.22 11.69
CA PRO A 116 26.57 -4.42 11.53
C PRO A 116 25.55 -5.11 10.61
N VAL A 117 24.28 -5.06 10.99
CA VAL A 117 23.17 -5.55 10.15
C VAL A 117 22.45 -4.36 9.50
N GLU A 118 22.38 -4.36 8.18
CA GLU A 118 21.60 -3.38 7.43
C GLU A 118 20.11 -3.79 7.46
N MET A 119 19.37 -3.24 8.42
CA MET A 119 17.99 -3.64 8.71
C MET A 119 17.04 -3.42 7.52
N ASN A 120 17.26 -2.38 6.69
CA ASN A 120 16.38 -2.08 5.56
C ASN A 120 16.47 -3.20 4.50
N LEU A 121 17.69 -3.58 4.12
CA LEU A 121 17.95 -4.69 3.21
C LEU A 121 17.44 -6.01 3.77
N MET A 122 17.63 -6.25 5.07
CA MET A 122 17.14 -7.47 5.72
C MET A 122 15.61 -7.59 5.63
N PHE A 123 14.87 -6.53 5.96
CA PHE A 123 13.41 -6.53 5.85
C PHE A 123 12.92 -6.57 4.40
N LYS A 124 13.63 -5.93 3.46
CA LYS A 124 13.35 -6.04 2.03
C LYS A 124 13.50 -7.48 1.56
N ALA A 125 14.60 -8.15 1.90
CA ALA A 125 14.83 -9.55 1.54
C ALA A 125 13.75 -10.46 2.14
N TYR A 126 13.44 -10.29 3.44
CA TYR A 126 12.37 -11.05 4.10
C TYR A 126 11.00 -10.89 3.42
N ALA A 127 10.63 -9.65 3.09
CA ALA A 127 9.38 -9.35 2.40
C ALA A 127 9.39 -9.95 0.98
N SER A 128 10.49 -9.81 0.23
CA SER A 128 10.66 -10.38 -1.10
C SER A 128 10.53 -11.90 -1.08
N ASP A 129 11.24 -12.60 -0.20
CA ASP A 129 11.19 -14.07 -0.10
C ASP A 129 9.75 -14.54 0.20
N THR A 130 9.06 -13.86 1.12
CA THR A 130 7.68 -14.18 1.49
C THR A 130 6.70 -13.92 0.35
N ILE A 131 6.84 -12.79 -0.36
CA ILE A 131 5.97 -12.43 -1.48
C ILE A 131 6.18 -13.40 -2.65
N VAL A 132 7.43 -13.73 -2.98
CA VAL A 132 7.75 -14.62 -4.10
C VAL A 132 7.14 -16.00 -3.86
N GLN A 133 7.37 -16.58 -2.69
CA GLN A 133 6.84 -17.91 -2.36
C GLN A 133 5.31 -17.96 -2.29
N TYR A 134 4.66 -16.84 -2.01
CA TYR A 134 3.21 -16.77 -1.97
C TYR A 134 2.58 -16.53 -3.35
N ALA A 135 3.21 -15.69 -4.18
CA ALA A 135 2.62 -15.21 -5.41
C ALA A 135 3.05 -15.99 -6.67
N PHE A 136 4.13 -16.77 -6.60
CA PHE A 136 4.74 -17.47 -7.75
C PHE A 136 5.23 -18.88 -7.36
#